data_AF-A0A7C7WZQ9-F1
#
_entry.id   AF-A0A7C7WZQ9-F1
#
_cell.length_a   1.000
_cell.length_b   1.000
_cell.length_c   1.000
_cell.angle_alpha   90.00
_cell.angle_beta   90.00
_cell.angle_gamma   90.00
#
_symmetry.space_group_name_H-M   'P 1'
#
loop_
_entity.id
_entity.type
_entity.pdbx_description
1 polymer ?
#
loop_
_entity_poly.entity_id
_entity_poly.type
_entity_poly.pdbx_seq_one_letter_code
_entity_poly.pdbx_strand_id
1 'polypeptide(L)'
;MPIEVTCQCGKRLKAKDEMAGKRVKCPNCSQPLQIPAAVQAENNMFAGLFDEEGLTQTDGPVCPSCKTGVNEGAVLCIQCGYNFEMGEKTRTNRSRTETKRKEIATPEENEAGAEVKSILRKAAESENEEQDMDDTERYGTGVQSWLFALVMVVLLGNLLGGMYYYHVIYAPSQETSDDDDGQV
;
A
#
# COMPACT_ATOMS: atom_id res chain seq x y z
N MET A 1 -19.34 -22.53 -18.68
CA MET A 1 -19.37 -21.67 -19.89
C MET A 1 -18.07 -21.93 -20.68
N PRO A 2 -18.02 -21.73 -22.00
CA PRO A 2 -16.75 -21.83 -22.73
C PRO A 2 -16.01 -20.48 -22.72
N ILE A 3 -14.73 -20.47 -22.35
CA ILE A 3 -13.85 -19.29 -22.42
C ILE A 3 -13.32 -19.20 -23.85
N GLU A 4 -13.65 -18.10 -24.55
CA GLU A 4 -13.12 -17.83 -25.87
C GLU A 4 -11.76 -17.13 -25.75
N VAL A 5 -10.69 -17.78 -26.23
CA VAL A 5 -9.34 -17.25 -26.19
C VAL A 5 -8.73 -17.25 -27.59
N THR A 6 -8.10 -16.14 -27.97
CA THR A 6 -7.40 -16.01 -29.24
C THR A 6 -5.93 -16.38 -29.05
N CYS A 7 -5.45 -17.37 -29.79
CA CYS A 7 -4.05 -17.73 -29.77
C CYS A 7 -3.22 -16.74 -30.62
N GLN A 8 -1.94 -16.56 -30.31
CA GLN A 8 -1.00 -15.72 -31.08
C GLN A 8 -0.88 -16.13 -32.56
N CYS A 9 -1.26 -17.36 -32.90
CA CYS A 9 -1.36 -17.80 -34.30
C CYS A 9 -2.65 -17.35 -35.02
N GLY A 10 -3.48 -16.52 -34.39
CA GLY A 10 -4.71 -15.96 -34.95
C GLY A 10 -5.95 -16.86 -34.87
N LYS A 11 -5.83 -18.10 -34.39
CA LYS A 11 -6.97 -19.02 -34.24
C LYS A 11 -7.69 -18.80 -32.90
N ARG A 12 -9.02 -18.66 -32.97
CA ARG A 12 -9.91 -18.64 -31.80
C ARG A 12 -10.13 -20.05 -31.28
N LEU A 13 -9.95 -20.26 -29.99
CA LEU A 13 -10.12 -21.54 -29.31
C LEU A 13 -11.20 -21.40 -28.23
N LYS A 14 -12.03 -22.43 -28.09
CA LYS A 14 -13.02 -22.54 -27.02
C LYS A 14 -12.45 -23.45 -25.95
N ALA A 15 -12.01 -22.87 -24.84
CA ALA A 15 -11.49 -23.62 -23.69
C ALA A 15 -12.61 -23.89 -22.69
N LYS A 16 -12.56 -25.05 -22.02
CA LYS A 16 -13.43 -25.35 -20.88
C LYS A 16 -12.97 -24.55 -19.65
N ASP A 17 -13.91 -24.15 -18.80
CA ASP A 17 -13.62 -23.42 -17.55
C ASP A 17 -12.61 -24.13 -16.63
N GLU A 18 -12.60 -25.47 -16.62
CA GLU A 18 -11.66 -26.29 -15.82
C GLU A 18 -10.17 -26.05 -16.17
N MET A 19 -9.93 -25.44 -17.34
CA MET A 19 -8.61 -25.09 -17.85
C MET A 19 -8.28 -23.60 -17.66
N ALA A 20 -9.17 -22.82 -17.02
CA ALA A 20 -8.91 -21.43 -16.66
C ALA A 20 -7.68 -21.32 -15.74
N GLY A 21 -6.80 -20.36 -16.03
CA GLY A 21 -5.53 -20.16 -15.31
C GLY A 21 -4.43 -21.19 -15.62
N LYS A 22 -4.72 -22.25 -16.39
CA LYS A 22 -3.74 -23.28 -16.77
C LYS A 22 -3.11 -22.97 -18.14
N ARG A 23 -1.93 -23.54 -18.39
CA ARG A 23 -1.24 -23.49 -19.68
C ARG A 23 -1.64 -24.69 -20.52
N VAL A 24 -2.17 -24.45 -21.71
CA VAL A 24 -2.59 -25.48 -22.66
C VAL A 24 -1.84 -25.35 -23.97
N LYS A 25 -1.63 -26.46 -24.68
CA LYS A 25 -0.99 -26.44 -25.99
C LYS A 25 -2.01 -26.07 -27.07
N CYS A 26 -1.68 -25.10 -27.91
CA CYS A 26 -2.53 -24.77 -29.06
C CYS A 26 -2.49 -25.91 -30.09
N PRO A 27 -3.63 -26.45 -30.53
CA PRO A 27 -3.67 -27.52 -31.53
C PRO A 27 -3.21 -27.06 -32.94
N ASN A 28 -3.14 -25.75 -33.18
CA ASN A 28 -2.83 -25.19 -34.51
C ASN A 28 -1.34 -24.84 -34.67
N CYS A 29 -0.73 -24.18 -33.69
CA CYS A 29 0.68 -23.76 -33.75
C CYS A 29 1.57 -24.54 -32.77
N SER A 30 1.02 -25.46 -31.98
CA SER A 30 1.74 -26.21 -30.95
C SER A 30 2.42 -25.37 -29.86
N GLN A 31 2.19 -24.05 -29.82
CA GLN A 31 2.74 -23.18 -28.79
C GLN A 31 1.91 -23.24 -27.50
N PRO A 32 2.54 -23.08 -26.32
CA PRO A 32 1.83 -23.01 -25.05
C PRO A 32 1.06 -21.69 -24.94
N LEU A 33 -0.25 -21.78 -24.76
CA LEU A 33 -1.17 -20.68 -24.54
C LEU A 33 -1.64 -20.68 -23.09
N GLN A 34 -1.58 -19.54 -22.42
CA GLN A 34 -2.14 -19.39 -21.08
C GLN A 34 -3.61 -18.98 -21.21
N ILE A 35 -4.52 -19.77 -20.63
CA ILE A 35 -5.94 -19.40 -20.59
C ILE A 35 -6.09 -18.40 -19.44
N PRO A 36 -6.62 -17.19 -19.68
CA PRO A 36 -6.86 -16.24 -18.61
C PRO A 36 -7.79 -16.89 -17.58
N ALA A 37 -7.40 -16.83 -16.30
CA ALA A 37 -8.36 -17.14 -15.25
C ALA A 37 -9.48 -16.12 -15.38
N ALA A 38 -10.74 -16.57 -15.35
CA ALA A 38 -11.85 -15.64 -15.19
C ALA A 38 -11.61 -14.93 -13.84
N VAL A 39 -11.07 -13.71 -13.90
CA VAL A 39 -11.23 -12.76 -12.79
C VAL A 39 -12.72 -12.55 -12.72
N GLN A 40 -13.36 -13.27 -11.80
CA GLN A 40 -14.72 -12.99 -11.43
C GLN A 40 -14.76 -11.48 -11.16
N ALA A 41 -15.60 -10.78 -11.92
CA ALA A 41 -15.77 -9.33 -11.87
C ALA A 41 -16.46 -8.90 -10.55
N GLU A 42 -16.13 -9.55 -9.44
CA GLU A 42 -16.68 -9.33 -8.11
C GLU A 42 -15.68 -8.63 -7.18
N ASN A 43 -14.38 -8.60 -7.53
CA ASN A 43 -13.35 -7.89 -6.73
C ASN A 43 -12.71 -6.71 -7.47
N ASN A 44 -13.40 -6.15 -8.45
CA ASN A 44 -12.96 -4.96 -9.17
C ASN A 44 -13.96 -3.81 -8.95
N MET A 45 -14.23 -3.46 -7.69
CA MET A 45 -14.93 -2.20 -7.35
C MET A 45 -14.27 -0.97 -7.99
N PHE A 46 -12.98 -1.06 -8.32
CA PHE A 46 -12.23 0.00 -8.95
C PHE A 46 -12.19 -0.06 -10.49
N ALA A 47 -12.60 -1.15 -11.16
CA ALA A 47 -12.48 -1.23 -12.63
C ALA A 47 -13.37 -0.21 -13.35
N GLY A 48 -14.56 0.09 -12.82
CA GLY A 48 -15.42 1.13 -13.38
C GLY A 48 -14.89 2.56 -13.17
N LEU A 49 -14.08 2.80 -12.13
CA LEU A 49 -13.49 4.11 -11.86
C LEU A 49 -12.34 4.46 -12.81
N PHE A 50 -11.65 3.46 -13.36
CA PHE A 50 -10.53 3.69 -14.27
C PHE A 50 -11.01 3.98 -15.70
N ASP A 51 -12.22 3.54 -16.06
CA ASP A 51 -12.81 3.76 -17.38
C ASP A 51 -13.30 5.21 -17.58
N GLU A 52 -13.71 5.90 -16.50
CA GLU A 52 -14.15 7.31 -16.55
C GLU A 52 -12.98 8.32 -16.65
N GLU A 53 -11.81 7.96 -16.12
CA GLU A 53 -10.56 8.75 -16.22
C GLU A 53 -9.67 8.33 -17.41
N GLY A 54 -10.16 7.47 -18.31
CA GLY A 54 -9.47 7.08 -19.54
C GLY A 54 -8.19 6.25 -19.34
N LEU A 55 -8.05 5.58 -18.19
CA LEU A 55 -6.88 4.74 -17.88
C LEU A 55 -7.16 3.29 -18.27
N THR A 56 -7.04 3.01 -19.57
CA THR A 56 -7.13 1.63 -20.08
C THR A 56 -5.93 0.81 -19.57
N GLN A 57 -6.20 -0.34 -18.96
CA GLN A 57 -5.16 -1.31 -18.61
C GLN A 57 -4.55 -1.89 -19.89
N THR A 58 -3.50 -1.25 -20.39
CA THR A 58 -2.73 -1.74 -21.53
C THR A 58 -1.91 -2.95 -21.09
N ASP A 59 -2.16 -4.11 -21.71
CA ASP A 59 -1.25 -5.25 -21.66
C ASP A 59 0.11 -4.81 -22.25
N GLY A 60 0.98 -4.32 -21.38
CA GLY A 60 2.25 -3.70 -21.76
C GLY A 60 3.32 -4.71 -22.21
N PRO A 61 4.45 -4.21 -22.74
CA PRO A 61 5.58 -5.04 -23.13
C PRO A 61 6.05 -5.95 -21.99
N VAL A 62 6.53 -7.15 -22.31
CA VAL A 62 7.00 -8.12 -21.31
C VAL A 62 8.52 -8.04 -21.18
N CYS A 63 9.01 -7.95 -19.96
CA CYS A 63 10.44 -7.96 -19.68
C CYS A 63 11.09 -9.27 -20.16
N PRO A 64 12.11 -9.24 -21.03
CA PRO A 64 12.73 -10.47 -21.57
C PRO A 64 13.49 -11.27 -20.51
N SER A 65 13.81 -10.65 -19.37
CA SER A 65 14.66 -11.27 -18.36
C SER A 65 13.90 -11.95 -17.22
N CYS A 66 12.79 -11.37 -16.75
CA CYS A 66 11.95 -11.96 -15.69
C CYS A 66 10.53 -12.32 -16.15
N LYS A 67 10.14 -11.92 -17.37
CA LYS A 67 8.83 -12.21 -17.98
C LYS A 67 7.64 -11.53 -17.30
N THR A 68 7.88 -10.49 -16.51
CA THR A 68 6.83 -9.63 -15.96
C THR A 68 6.41 -8.59 -17.00
N GLY A 69 5.12 -8.28 -17.07
CA GLY A 69 4.64 -7.10 -17.79
C GLY A 69 5.27 -5.81 -17.24
N VAL A 70 5.64 -4.91 -18.13
CA VAL A 70 6.18 -3.59 -17.82
C VAL A 70 5.37 -2.53 -18.58
N ASN A 71 5.42 -1.29 -18.10
CA ASN A 71 4.75 -0.17 -18.76
C ASN A 71 5.38 0.15 -20.12
N GLU A 72 4.58 0.71 -21.03
CA GLU A 72 5.07 1.26 -22.29
C GLU A 72 6.10 2.38 -22.01
N GLY A 73 7.22 2.36 -22.72
CA GLY A 73 8.32 3.31 -22.50
C GLY A 73 9.17 3.06 -21.25
N ALA A 74 9.02 1.92 -20.56
CA ALA A 74 9.88 1.60 -19.43
C ALA A 74 11.34 1.43 -19.84
N VAL A 75 12.23 2.28 -19.31
CA VAL A 75 13.69 2.20 -19.47
C VAL A 75 14.30 1.07 -18.60
N LEU A 76 13.68 0.74 -17.47
CA LEU A 76 14.16 -0.27 -16.53
C LEU A 76 13.02 -1.13 -15.97
N CYS A 77 13.25 -2.43 -15.86
CA CYS A 77 12.34 -3.35 -15.18
C CYS A 77 12.51 -3.27 -13.67
N ILE A 78 11.48 -2.77 -12.97
CA ILE A 78 11.47 -2.63 -11.50
C ILE A 78 11.58 -3.97 -10.74
N GLN A 79 11.21 -5.08 -11.37
CA GLN A 79 11.21 -6.39 -10.70
C GLN A 79 12.56 -7.11 -10.75
N CYS A 80 13.38 -6.89 -11.78
CA CYS A 80 14.64 -7.62 -11.94
C CYS A 80 15.85 -6.78 -12.33
N GLY A 81 15.70 -5.47 -12.50
CA GLY A 81 16.79 -4.55 -12.86
C GLY A 81 17.28 -4.71 -14.30
N TYR A 82 16.47 -5.28 -15.20
CA TYR A 82 16.80 -5.34 -16.63
C TYR A 82 16.62 -3.96 -17.26
N ASN A 83 17.68 -3.42 -17.83
CA ASN A 83 17.65 -2.15 -18.54
C ASN A 83 17.29 -2.40 -20.02
N PHE A 84 16.23 -1.76 -20.49
CA PHE A 84 15.71 -1.93 -21.84
C PHE A 84 16.50 -1.15 -22.91
N GLU A 85 17.24 -0.11 -22.52
CA GLU A 85 18.14 0.63 -23.41
C GLU A 85 19.46 -0.11 -23.62
N MET A 86 20.05 -0.62 -22.53
CA MET A 86 21.33 -1.34 -22.57
C MET A 86 21.19 -2.83 -22.89
N GLY A 87 19.98 -3.39 -22.78
CA GLY A 87 19.71 -4.79 -23.09
C GLY A 87 20.27 -5.80 -22.08
N GLU A 88 20.70 -5.35 -20.89
CA GLU A 88 21.30 -6.19 -19.86
C GLU A 88 20.77 -5.89 -18.44
N LYS A 89 20.98 -6.81 -17.50
CA LYS A 89 20.68 -6.56 -16.07
C LYS A 89 21.79 -5.71 -15.47
N THR A 90 21.45 -4.53 -14.98
CA THR A 90 22.40 -3.69 -14.24
C THR A 90 22.84 -4.40 -12.97
N ARG A 91 24.12 -4.74 -12.87
CA ARG A 91 24.70 -5.28 -11.64
C ARG A 91 25.19 -4.11 -10.80
N THR A 92 24.57 -3.88 -9.65
CA THR A 92 25.20 -3.04 -8.62
C THR A 92 26.44 -3.79 -8.14
N ASN A 93 27.63 -3.23 -8.37
CA ASN A 93 28.85 -3.73 -7.75
C ASN A 93 28.76 -3.45 -6.25
N ARG A 94 28.10 -4.35 -5.51
CA ARG A 94 28.31 -4.47 -4.09
C ARG A 94 29.71 -5.02 -3.93
N SER A 95 30.70 -4.15 -3.79
CA SER A 95 31.93 -4.53 -3.12
C SER A 95 31.51 -4.99 -1.74
N ARG A 96 31.34 -6.31 -1.59
CA ARG A 96 31.35 -6.96 -0.29
C ARG A 96 32.77 -6.77 0.20
N THR A 97 33.05 -5.59 0.75
CA THR A 97 34.08 -5.49 1.76
C THR A 97 33.50 -6.32 2.88
N GLU A 98 33.87 -7.60 2.90
CA GLU A 98 33.73 -8.40 4.09
C GLU A 98 34.37 -7.57 5.18
N THR A 99 33.55 -7.03 6.08
CA THR A 99 34.01 -6.47 7.34
C THR A 99 34.57 -7.62 8.16
N LYS A 100 35.69 -8.20 7.71
CA LYS A 100 36.81 -8.36 8.60
C LYS A 100 37.06 -6.94 9.07
N ARG A 101 36.70 -6.67 10.31
CA ARG A 101 37.04 -5.50 11.11
C ARG A 101 38.57 -5.36 11.09
N LYS A 102 39.11 -4.94 9.94
CA LYS A 102 40.47 -4.47 9.80
C LYS A 102 40.35 -3.03 10.27
N GLU A 103 41.03 -2.74 11.37
CA GLU A 103 41.33 -1.38 11.79
C GLU A 103 41.54 -0.53 10.54
N ILE A 104 40.76 0.54 10.46
CA ILE A 104 41.04 1.63 9.55
C ILE A 104 42.43 2.10 9.98
N ALA A 105 43.46 1.64 9.29
CA ALA A 105 44.78 2.21 9.38
C ALA A 105 44.59 3.69 9.04
N THR A 106 44.79 4.53 10.04
CA THR A 106 44.97 5.96 9.90
C THR A 106 45.85 6.23 8.68
N PRO A 107 45.40 7.03 7.70
CA PRO A 107 46.27 7.47 6.62
C PRO A 107 47.49 8.17 7.22
N GLU A 108 48.66 7.79 6.71
CA GLU A 108 49.94 8.43 6.97
C GLU A 108 49.83 9.96 6.92
N GLU A 109 50.62 10.58 7.80
CA GLU A 109 50.65 11.99 8.10
C GLU A 109 51.21 12.79 6.92
N ASN A 110 50.30 13.33 6.10
CA ASN A 110 50.62 14.41 5.15
C ASN A 110 50.19 15.73 5.82
N GLU A 111 51.06 16.75 5.81
CA GLU A 111 50.90 18.04 6.51
C GLU A 111 49.58 18.79 6.20
N ALA A 112 48.87 18.44 5.14
CA ALA A 112 47.53 18.95 4.83
C ALA A 112 46.41 18.39 5.75
N GLY A 113 46.71 17.38 6.58
CA GLY A 113 45.75 16.74 7.47
C GLY A 113 45.51 17.48 8.80
N ALA A 114 46.42 18.38 9.20
CA ALA A 114 46.32 19.06 10.50
C ALA A 114 45.16 20.07 10.55
N GLU A 115 44.95 20.83 9.46
CA GLU A 115 43.84 21.79 9.36
C GLU A 115 42.48 21.07 9.30
N VAL A 116 42.39 20.01 8.48
CA VAL A 116 41.17 19.21 8.31
C VAL A 116 40.76 18.54 9.62
N LYS A 117 41.73 18.10 10.44
CA LYS A 117 41.48 17.51 11.77
C LYS A 117 40.89 18.52 12.76
N SER A 118 41.26 19.79 12.66
CA SER A 118 40.70 20.85 13.52
C SER A 118 39.24 21.18 13.16
N ILE A 119 38.91 21.15 11.87
CA ILE A 119 37.55 21.37 11.35
C ILE A 119 36.66 20.17 11.71
N LEU A 120 37.15 18.94 11.54
CA LEU A 120 36.44 17.72 11.89
C LEU A 120 36.25 17.56 13.41
N ARG A 121 37.22 17.98 14.23
CA ARG A 121 37.06 17.95 15.69
C ARG A 121 36.03 18.98 16.17
N LYS A 122 35.98 20.15 15.53
CA LYS A 122 34.99 21.18 15.84
C LYS A 122 33.57 20.79 15.41
N ALA A 123 33.44 20.03 14.32
CA ALA A 123 32.16 19.43 13.91
C ALA A 123 31.73 18.28 14.83
N ALA A 124 32.66 17.43 15.28
CA ALA A 124 32.36 16.32 16.19
C ALA A 124 31.98 16.78 17.61
N GLU A 125 32.42 17.96 18.04
CA GLU A 125 32.08 18.52 19.36
C GLU A 125 30.72 19.24 19.35
N SER A 126 30.26 19.76 18.21
CA SER A 126 28.90 20.31 18.07
C SER A 126 27.80 19.25 17.92
N GLU A 127 28.13 17.99 17.61
CA GLU A 127 27.12 16.93 17.44
C GLU A 127 26.61 16.35 18.76
N ASN A 128 27.27 16.61 19.90
CA ASN A 128 26.91 16.01 21.20
C ASN A 128 26.01 16.91 22.09
N GLU A 129 25.60 18.09 21.61
CA GLU A 129 24.68 18.99 22.33
C GLU A 129 23.39 19.32 21.55
N GLU A 130 23.22 18.86 20.31
CA GLU A 130 22.06 19.21 19.46
C GLU A 130 21.19 18.03 19.00
N GLN A 131 21.38 16.83 19.56
CA GLN A 131 20.55 15.64 19.27
C GLN A 131 19.50 15.29 20.33
N ASP A 132 19.05 16.27 21.13
CA ASP A 132 17.86 16.14 22.01
C ASP A 132 16.68 17.02 21.53
N MET A 133 16.51 17.17 20.22
CA MET A 133 15.23 17.61 19.64
C MET A 133 14.48 16.35 19.16
N ASP A 134 13.86 15.69 20.14
CA ASP A 134 12.92 14.58 19.96
C ASP A 134 11.90 14.87 18.84
N ASP A 135 11.94 14.02 17.81
CA ASP A 135 11.02 13.92 16.67
C ASP A 135 9.57 13.55 17.05
N THR A 136 9.03 14.13 18.13
CA THR A 136 7.62 14.01 18.53
C THR A 136 6.68 14.92 17.70
N GLU A 137 7.19 15.68 16.73
CA GLU A 137 6.39 16.55 15.84
C GLU A 137 6.17 15.98 14.42
N ARG A 138 5.92 14.67 14.27
CA ARG A 138 5.43 14.16 12.97
C ARG A 138 4.38 13.06 13.01
N TYR A 139 3.45 13.14 13.95
CA TYR A 139 2.10 12.59 13.74
C TYR A 139 1.05 13.66 14.03
N GLY A 140 0.38 14.13 12.96
CA GLY A 140 -0.58 15.23 13.02
C GLY A 140 -1.74 14.95 13.96
N THR A 141 -1.75 15.63 15.10
CA THR A 141 -2.89 15.70 16.04
C THR A 141 -3.22 17.16 16.34
N GLY A 142 -3.20 17.99 15.30
CA GLY A 142 -3.55 19.42 15.34
C GLY A 142 -5.05 19.72 15.42
N VAL A 143 -5.87 18.78 15.89
CA VAL A 143 -7.15 19.12 16.52
C VAL A 143 -7.08 18.63 17.94
N GLN A 144 -6.72 19.60 18.77
CA GLN A 144 -6.41 19.56 20.17
C GLN A 144 -7.39 18.64 20.91
N SER A 145 -6.88 17.60 21.57
CA SER A 145 -7.66 16.55 22.26
C SER A 145 -8.82 17.11 23.12
N TRP A 146 -8.65 18.30 23.71
CA TRP A 146 -9.70 19.01 24.46
C TRP A 146 -10.98 19.33 23.66
N LEU A 147 -10.89 19.53 22.34
CA LEU A 147 -12.03 19.88 21.48
C LEU A 147 -12.94 18.67 21.31
N PHE A 148 -12.37 17.49 21.10
CA PHE A 148 -13.14 16.25 21.04
C PHE A 148 -13.81 15.94 22.39
N ALA A 149 -13.12 16.20 23.50
CA ALA A 149 -13.71 16.06 24.83
C ALA A 149 -14.90 17.03 25.05
N LEU A 150 -14.78 18.30 24.65
CA LEU A 150 -15.88 19.27 24.74
C LEU A 150 -17.08 18.88 23.89
N VAL A 151 -16.85 18.42 22.65
CA VAL A 151 -17.93 17.96 21.77
C VAL A 151 -18.65 16.74 22.35
N MET A 152 -17.90 15.78 22.91
CA MET A 152 -18.49 14.62 23.58
C MET A 152 -19.33 15.02 24.80
N VAL A 153 -18.86 15.94 25.63
CA VAL A 153 -19.63 16.41 26.80
C VAL A 153 -20.93 17.10 26.39
N VAL A 154 -20.89 17.95 25.36
CA VAL A 154 -22.10 18.63 24.85
C VAL A 154 -23.10 17.63 24.27
N LEU A 155 -22.64 16.65 23.50
CA LEU A 155 -23.52 15.61 22.93
C LEU A 155 -24.14 14.74 24.01
N LEU A 156 -23.35 14.26 24.97
CA LEU A 156 -23.86 13.48 26.10
C LEU A 156 -24.83 14.28 26.97
N GLY A 157 -24.54 15.56 27.22
CA GLY A 157 -25.42 16.46 27.96
C GLY A 157 -26.76 16.68 27.27
N ASN A 158 -26.76 16.88 25.94
CA ASN A 158 -28.01 17.00 25.17
C ASN A 158 -28.78 15.67 25.11
N LEU A 159 -28.10 14.54 25.05
CA LEU A 159 -28.73 13.22 24.99
C LEU A 159 -29.37 12.86 26.33
N LEU A 160 -28.65 13.07 27.44
CA LEU A 160 -29.16 12.84 28.80
C LEU A 160 -30.23 13.88 29.17
N GLY A 161 -30.00 15.16 28.88
CA GLY A 161 -30.97 16.22 29.13
C GLY A 161 -32.23 16.08 28.28
N GLY A 162 -32.06 15.69 27.01
CA GLY A 162 -33.16 15.38 26.10
C GLY A 162 -33.95 14.16 26.57
N MET A 163 -33.28 13.09 27.01
CA MET A 163 -33.92 11.89 27.57
C MET A 163 -34.67 12.20 28.88
N TYR A 164 -34.09 13.03 29.75
CA TYR A 164 -34.75 13.51 30.97
C TYR A 164 -35.97 14.37 30.64
N TYR A 165 -35.84 15.31 29.71
CA TYR A 165 -36.94 16.16 29.25
C TYR A 165 -38.06 15.32 28.61
N TYR A 166 -37.70 14.31 27.81
CA TYR A 166 -38.65 13.33 27.28
C TYR A 166 -39.34 12.54 28.40
N HIS A 167 -38.61 12.07 29.40
CA HIS A 167 -39.21 11.37 30.53
C HIS A 167 -40.12 12.26 31.38
N VAL A 168 -39.83 13.56 31.51
CA VAL A 168 -40.68 14.48 32.30
C VAL A 168 -41.92 14.93 31.52
N ILE A 169 -41.79 15.17 30.22
CA ILE A 169 -42.88 15.70 29.38
C ILE A 169 -43.73 14.60 28.76
N TYR A 170 -43.10 13.50 28.33
CA TYR A 170 -43.72 12.42 27.58
C TYR A 170 -43.94 11.14 28.38
N ALA A 171 -43.59 11.04 29.67
CA ALA A 171 -44.07 9.93 30.50
C ALA A 171 -45.50 10.25 30.94
N PRO A 172 -46.54 9.72 30.27
CA PRO A 172 -47.90 9.90 30.70
C PRO A 172 -48.08 9.00 31.93
N SER A 173 -48.76 9.52 32.93
CA SER A 173 -49.31 8.80 34.06
C SER A 173 -49.77 7.38 33.68
N GLN A 174 -48.99 6.36 34.04
CA GLN A 174 -49.55 5.04 34.31
C GLN A 174 -50.40 5.26 35.57
N GLU A 175 -51.68 5.58 35.34
CA GLU A 175 -52.71 5.55 36.37
C GLU A 175 -52.67 4.15 36.99
N THR A 176 -52.06 4.08 38.16
CA THR A 176 -52.37 3.08 39.17
C THR A 176 -53.80 3.34 39.62
N SER A 177 -54.74 2.60 39.06
CA SER A 177 -56.03 2.33 39.70
C SER A 177 -56.37 0.90 39.30
N ASP A 178 -55.82 -0.04 40.03
CA ASP A 178 -56.44 -0.60 41.24
C ASP A 178 -57.21 -1.85 40.84
N ASP A 179 -56.70 -2.95 41.37
CA ASP A 179 -57.32 -4.25 41.48
C ASP A 179 -58.79 -4.12 41.93
N ASP A 180 -59.71 -4.64 41.12
CA ASP A 180 -60.93 -5.24 41.66
C ASP A 180 -61.16 -6.56 40.94
N ASP A 181 -60.38 -7.55 41.39
CA ASP A 181 -60.66 -8.97 41.25
C ASP A 181 -62.01 -9.29 41.93
N GLY A 182 -63.11 -9.04 41.20
CA GLY A 182 -64.43 -9.56 41.51
C GLY A 182 -64.50 -11.06 41.23
N GLN A 183 -64.11 -11.85 42.24
CA GLN A 183 -64.29 -13.30 42.35
C GLN A 183 -65.76 -13.75 42.18
N VAL A 184 -65.92 -14.85 41.42
CA VAL A 184 -66.90 -15.97 41.53
C VAL A 184 -68.40 -15.66 41.59
#